data_AF-A0A2W6TRG0-F1
#
_entry.id   AF-A0A2W6TRG0-F1
#
_cell.length_a   1.000
_cell.length_b   1.000
_cell.length_c   1.000
_cell.angle_alpha   90.00
_cell.angle_beta   90.00
_cell.angle_gamma   90.00
#
_symmetry.space_group_name_H-M   'P 1'
#
loop_
_entity.id
_entity.type
_entity.pdbx_description
1 polymer ?
#
loop_
_entity_poly.entity_id
_entity_poly.type
_entity_poly.pdbx_seq_one_letter_code
_entity_poly.pdbx_strand_id
1 'polypeptide(L)'
;MMTLHSPRVALGLVLCLAMLGACRTTAEADWMGNPSLKPFRQAAQTCEVQVNAIRIGAERDRFYVECMAALGWRPRLAEEPVLPRR
;
A
#
# COMPACT_ATOMS: atom_id res chain seq x y z
N MET A 1 -21.51 -29.83 -29.03
CA MET A 1 -20.24 -29.11 -29.27
C MET A 1 -19.71 -28.67 -27.92
N MET A 2 -18.58 -29.23 -27.47
CA MET A 2 -18.01 -29.01 -26.13
C MET A 2 -17.13 -27.75 -26.16
N THR A 3 -17.49 -26.69 -25.44
CA THR A 3 -16.64 -25.51 -25.25
C THR A 3 -15.80 -25.67 -23.98
N LEU A 4 -14.54 -26.03 -24.21
CA LEU A 4 -13.49 -26.21 -23.21
C LEU A 4 -13.17 -24.86 -22.54
N HIS A 5 -13.71 -24.62 -21.34
CA HIS A 5 -13.29 -23.48 -20.52
C HIS A 5 -11.92 -23.80 -19.91
N SER A 6 -10.86 -23.27 -20.53
CA SER A 6 -9.47 -23.45 -20.09
C SER A 6 -9.22 -22.66 -18.79
N PRO A 7 -9.03 -23.30 -17.62
CA PRO A 7 -8.88 -22.62 -16.33
C PRO A 7 -7.54 -21.86 -16.20
N ARG A 8 -6.64 -21.99 -17.17
CA ARG A 8 -5.29 -21.43 -17.14
C ARG A 8 -5.24 -19.92 -17.39
N VAL A 9 -6.24 -19.37 -18.08
CA VAL A 9 -6.27 -17.93 -18.40
C VAL A 9 -6.69 -17.12 -17.18
N ALA A 10 -7.55 -17.68 -16.31
CA ALA A 10 -8.01 -17.00 -15.10
C ALA A 10 -6.90 -16.85 -14.04
N LEU A 11 -5.97 -17.81 -13.97
CA LEU A 11 -4.89 -17.80 -12.98
C LEU A 11 -3.83 -16.72 -13.27
N GLY A 12 -3.59 -16.41 -14.55
CA GLY A 12 -2.60 -15.40 -14.95
C GLY A 12 -3.01 -13.96 -14.62
N LEU A 13 -4.31 -13.66 -14.66
CA LEU A 13 -4.82 -12.31 -14.40
C LEU A 13 -4.76 -11.95 -12.91
N VAL A 14 -4.94 -12.93 -12.01
CA VAL A 14 -4.89 -12.73 -10.56
C VAL A 14 -3.46 -12.43 -10.08
N LEU A 15 -2.43 -13.00 -10.73
CA LEU A 15 -1.03 -12.75 -10.36
C LEU A 15 -0.53 -11.35 -10.74
N CYS A 16 -0.99 -10.78 -11.86
CA CYS A 16 -0.58 -9.43 -12.28
C CYS A 16 -1.17 -8.33 -11.39
N LEU A 17 -2.39 -8.53 -10.85
CA LEU A 17 -3.01 -7.56 -9.94
C LEU A 17 -2.33 -7.54 -8.56
N ALA A 18 -1.68 -8.63 -8.15
CA ALA A 18 -0.91 -8.69 -6.91
C ALA A 18 0.45 -7.97 -7.00
N MET A 19 1.00 -7.77 -8.21
CA MET A 19 2.29 -7.09 -8.38
C MET A 19 2.21 -5.55 -8.40
N LEU A 20 1.02 -4.98 -8.56
CA LEU A 20 0.81 -3.53 -8.43
C LEU A 20 0.70 -3.09 -6.96
N GLY A 21 0.66 -4.03 -6.01
CA GLY A 21 0.52 -3.78 -4.57
C GLY A 21 1.82 -3.39 -3.85
N ALA A 22 2.93 -3.12 -4.54
CA ALA A 22 4.21 -2.83 -3.86
C ALA A 22 5.05 -1.70 -4.49
N CYS A 23 4.53 -0.93 -5.45
CA CYS A 23 5.11 0.39 -5.75
C CYS A 23 4.61 1.36 -4.68
N ARG A 24 5.20 1.21 -3.49
CA ARG A 24 4.87 2.00 -2.32
C ARG A 24 5.15 3.47 -2.61
N THR A 25 4.14 4.32 -2.45
CA THR A 25 4.27 5.75 -2.65
C THR A 25 4.75 6.46 -1.39
N THR A 26 5.85 7.20 -1.52
CA THR A 26 6.35 8.16 -0.53
C THR A 26 5.96 9.60 -0.91
N ALA A 27 5.18 9.77 -1.97
CA ALA A 27 4.76 11.09 -2.44
C ALA A 27 3.60 11.60 -1.59
N GLU A 28 3.74 12.81 -1.05
CA GLU A 28 2.71 13.46 -0.21
C GLU A 28 1.31 13.46 -0.83
N ALA A 29 1.24 13.55 -2.16
CA ALA A 29 0.00 13.55 -2.93
C ALA A 29 -0.85 12.30 -2.70
N ASP A 30 -0.25 11.17 -2.36
CA ASP A 30 -0.93 9.89 -2.14
C ASP A 30 -1.26 9.64 -0.66
N TRP A 31 -1.05 10.64 0.19
CA TRP A 31 -1.36 10.58 1.61
C TRP A 31 -2.46 11.60 1.95
N MET A 32 -3.16 11.31 3.03
CA MET A 32 -4.12 12.20 3.64
C MET A 32 -3.89 12.23 5.14
N GLY A 33 -4.00 13.40 5.74
CA GLY A 33 -3.66 13.56 7.14
C GLY A 33 -3.85 14.98 7.62
N ASN A 34 -3.54 15.20 8.88
CA ASN A 34 -3.58 16.51 9.49
C ASN A 34 -2.17 17.12 9.55
N PRO A 35 -1.79 18.04 8.64
CA PRO A 35 -0.45 18.63 8.64
C PRO A 35 -0.16 19.46 9.91
N SER A 36 -1.19 19.83 10.69
CA SER A 36 -1.03 20.54 11.97
C SER A 36 -0.45 19.66 13.09
N LEU A 37 -0.53 18.33 12.99
CA LEU A 37 0.12 17.42 13.94
C LEU A 37 1.62 17.31 13.65
N LYS A 38 1.94 17.00 12.40
CA LYS A 38 3.31 16.96 11.89
C LYS A 38 3.30 17.13 10.37
N PRO A 39 4.07 18.06 9.80
CA PRO A 39 4.20 18.20 8.35
C PRO A 39 4.62 16.89 7.69
N PHE A 40 4.05 16.58 6.52
CA PHE A 40 4.25 15.30 5.83
C PHE A 40 5.73 14.94 5.68
N ARG A 41 6.53 15.87 5.15
CA ARG A 41 7.98 15.64 4.95
C ARG A 41 8.71 15.33 6.25
N GLN A 42 8.36 15.98 7.35
CA GLN A 42 8.98 15.68 8.65
C GLN A 42 8.54 14.31 9.19
N ALA A 43 7.28 13.92 8.96
CA ALA A 43 6.78 12.60 9.32
C ALA A 43 7.47 11.50 8.50
N ALA A 44 7.52 11.67 7.17
CA ALA A 44 8.18 10.75 6.25
C ALA A 44 9.65 10.52 6.61
N GLN A 45 10.42 11.60 6.84
CA GLN A 45 11.83 11.50 7.26
C GLN A 45 11.99 10.77 8.59
N THR A 46 11.11 11.03 9.57
CA THR A 46 11.14 10.34 10.87
C THR A 46 10.93 8.83 10.70
N CYS A 47 9.98 8.44 9.84
CA CYS A 47 9.65 7.05 9.60
C CYS A 47 10.70 6.33 8.72
N GLU A 48 11.29 7.01 7.72
CA GLU A 48 12.38 6.48 6.90
C GLU A 48 13.61 6.11 7.72
N VAL A 49 14.01 6.96 8.66
CA VAL A 49 15.14 6.67 9.56
C VAL A 49 14.89 5.40 10.38
N GLN A 50 13.67 5.20 10.87
CA GLN A 50 13.33 4.02 11.65
C GLN A 50 13.22 2.75 10.80
N VAL A 51 12.73 2.87 9.55
CA VAL A 51 12.70 1.76 8.59
C VAL A 51 14.09 1.24 8.24
N ASN A 52 15.12 2.10 8.28
CA ASN A 52 16.51 1.67 8.04
C ASN A 52 17.05 0.72 9.11
N ALA A 53 16.44 0.67 10.30
CA ALA A 53 16.80 -0.30 11.32
C ALA A 53 16.23 -1.72 11.07
N ILE A 54 15.29 -1.87 10.12
CA ILE A 54 14.59 -3.13 9.86
C ILE A 54 15.28 -3.89 8.71
N ARG A 55 15.73 -5.12 8.99
CA ARG A 55 16.48 -5.95 8.03
C ARG A 55 15.58 -6.65 7.00
N ILE A 56 14.31 -6.89 7.33
CA ILE A 56 13.38 -7.66 6.49
C ILE A 56 12.55 -6.66 5.66
N GLY A 57 12.71 -6.71 4.33
CA GLY A 57 12.06 -5.76 3.41
C GLY A 57 10.53 -5.69 3.56
N ALA A 58 9.85 -6.83 3.69
CA ALA A 58 8.39 -6.86 3.87
C ALA A 58 7.91 -6.17 5.17
N GLU A 59 8.73 -6.17 6.22
CA GLU A 59 8.39 -5.53 7.50
C GLU A 59 8.58 -4.01 7.46
N ARG A 60 9.53 -3.52 6.64
CA ARG A 60 9.74 -2.09 6.39
C ARG A 60 8.47 -1.43 5.87
N ASP A 61 7.76 -2.16 5.02
CA ASP A 61 6.55 -1.69 4.37
C ASP A 61 5.34 -1.57 5.28
N ARG A 62 5.15 -2.54 6.16
CA ARG A 62 4.15 -2.41 7.21
C ARG A 62 4.54 -1.32 8.20
N PHE A 63 5.79 -1.33 8.65
CA PHE A 63 6.26 -0.44 9.70
C PHE A 63 6.13 1.04 9.33
N TYR A 64 6.53 1.45 8.12
CA TYR A 64 6.44 2.88 7.78
C TYR A 64 5.00 3.37 7.57
N VAL A 65 4.06 2.50 7.16
CA VAL A 65 2.64 2.87 7.14
C VAL A 65 2.12 3.06 8.56
N GLU A 66 2.47 2.16 9.49
CA GLU A 66 2.11 2.27 10.91
C GLU A 66 2.73 3.51 11.56
N CYS A 67 4.00 3.82 11.25
CA CYS A 67 4.68 5.01 11.73
C CYS A 67 4.03 6.30 11.21
N MET A 68 3.71 6.36 9.91
CA MET A 68 3.01 7.50 9.32
C MET A 68 1.60 7.66 9.93
N ALA A 69 0.88 6.55 10.17
CA ALA A 69 -0.42 6.56 10.84
C ALA A 69 -0.34 7.11 12.27
N ALA A 70 0.69 6.76 13.03
CA ALA A 70 0.94 7.32 14.36
C ALA A 70 1.22 8.84 14.32
N LEU A 71 1.75 9.34 13.20
CA LEU A 71 2.00 10.76 12.97
C LEU A 71 0.83 11.49 12.29
N GLY A 72 -0.34 10.84 12.18
CA GLY A 72 -1.55 11.44 11.65
C GLY A 72 -1.71 11.37 10.13
N TRP A 73 -0.92 10.52 9.46
CA TRP A 73 -0.94 10.34 8.01
C TRP A 73 -1.43 8.94 7.64
N ARG A 74 -2.38 8.86 6.71
CA ARG A 74 -2.86 7.61 6.15
C ARG A 74 -2.71 7.60 4.64
N PRO A 75 -2.37 6.46 4.03
CA PRO A 75 -2.35 6.35 2.59
C PRO A 75 -3.77 6.60 2.08
N ARG A 76 -3.89 7.37 1.02
CA ARG A 76 -5.11 7.45 0.23
C ARG A 76 -5.18 6.10 -0.50
N LEU A 77 -5.88 5.13 0.08
CA LEU A 77 -6.12 3.86 -0.59
C LEU A 77 -6.73 4.21 -1.97
N ALA A 78 -6.10 3.75 -3.04
CA ALA A 78 -6.78 3.68 -4.32
C ALA A 78 -8.03 2.84 -4.06
N GLU A 79 -9.19 3.49 -4.14
CA GLU A 79 -10.54 2.97 -3.93
C GLU A 79 -10.57 1.46 -3.71
N GLU A 80 -10.83 1.03 -2.47
CA GLU A 80 -11.22 -0.36 -2.25
C GLU A 80 -12.37 -0.65 -3.22
N PRO A 81 -12.28 -1.65 -4.11
CA PRO A 81 -13.47 -2.07 -4.84
C PRO A 81 -14.45 -2.57 -3.79
N VAL A 82 -15.52 -1.81 -3.57
CA VAL A 82 -16.65 -2.25 -2.75
C VAL A 82 -17.21 -3.49 -3.43
N LEU A 83 -16.78 -4.67 -2.99
CA LEU A 83 -17.40 -5.91 -3.43
C LEU A 83 -18.87 -5.86 -2.97
N PRO A 84 -19.85 -6.01 -3.87
CA PRO A 84 -21.23 -6.13 -3.45
C PRO A 84 -21.36 -7.38 -2.58
N ARG A 85 -21.71 -7.18 -1.31
CA ARG A 85 -22.18 -8.27 -0.44
C ARG A 85 -23.49 -8.79 -1.05
N ARG A 86 -23.46 -10.01 -1.58
CA ARG A 86 -24.68 -10.78 -1.90
C ARG A 86 -25.39 -11.18 -0.61
#